data_AF-A0A292S8W5-F1
#
_entry.id   AF-A0A292S8W5-F1
#
_cell.length_a   1.000
_cell.length_b   1.000
_cell.length_c   1.000
_cell.angle_alpha   90.00
_cell.angle_beta   90.00
_cell.angle_gamma   90.00
#
_symmetry.space_group_name_H-M   'P 1'
#
loop_
_entity.id
_entity.type
_entity.pdbx_description
1 polymer ?
#
loop_
_entity_poly.entity_id
_entity_poly.type
_entity_poly.pdbx_seq_one_letter_code
_entity_poly.pdbx_strand_id
1 'polypeptide(L)'
;MHDVLKKLFDKVIFYEADCIKVGRKLDEEVNTIIEPLRESMSEKELETIRDMIFSASYTAEKNGFHLGIRTSLTMFMEAMLLPDDPDKS
;
A
#
# COMPACT_ATOMS: atom_id res chain seq x y z
N MET A 1 6.22 -7.16 16.50
CA MET A 1 6.72 -6.45 15.28
C MET A 1 5.59 -6.15 14.31
N HIS A 2 4.78 -7.14 13.92
CA HIS A 2 3.61 -6.96 13.03
C HIS A 2 2.63 -5.86 13.51
N ASP A 3 2.25 -5.87 14.80
CA ASP A 3 1.34 -4.86 15.36
C ASP A 3 1.90 -3.43 15.36
N VAL A 4 3.22 -3.28 15.49
CA VAL A 4 3.87 -1.96 15.46
C VAL A 4 3.85 -1.40 14.04
N LEU A 5 4.21 -2.23 13.05
CA LEU A 5 4.17 -1.85 11.63
C LEU A 5 2.74 -1.53 11.17
N LYS A 6 1.76 -2.32 11.62
CA LYS A 6 0.33 -2.04 11.39
C LYS A 6 -0.08 -0.67 11.94
N LYS A 7 0.25 -0.37 13.20
CA LYS A 7 -0.05 0.93 13.82
C LYS A 7 0.70 2.08 13.14
N LEU A 8 1.93 1.86 12.70
CA LEU A 8 2.72 2.86 11.98
C LEU A 8 2.08 3.21 10.63
N PHE A 9 1.63 2.19 9.89
CA PHE A 9 0.91 2.43 8.64
C PHE A 9 -0.36 3.23 8.88
N ASP A 10 -1.20 2.76 9.81
CA ASP A 10 -2.53 3.32 10.07
C ASP A 10 -2.49 4.76 10.61
N LYS A 11 -1.42 5.15 11.31
CA LYS A 11 -1.35 6.44 12.02
C LYS A 11 -0.41 7.45 11.38
N VAL A 12 0.53 7.02 10.56
CA VAL A 12 1.59 7.89 10.03
C VAL A 12 1.64 7.77 8.52
N ILE A 13 1.98 6.59 8.01
CA ILE A 13 2.27 6.40 6.58
C ILE A 13 1.06 6.72 5.70
N PHE A 14 -0.15 6.30 6.11
CA PHE A 14 -1.36 6.55 5.33
C PHE A 14 -1.64 8.05 5.08
N TYR A 15 -1.14 8.93 5.95
CA TYR A 15 -1.32 10.38 5.85
C TYR A 15 -0.13 11.11 5.21
N GLU A 16 0.92 10.38 4.81
CA GLU A 16 2.06 10.96 4.11
C GLU A 16 1.64 11.44 2.70
N ALA A 17 2.31 12.49 2.22
CA ALA A 17 1.96 13.12 0.95
C ALA A 17 1.97 12.15 -0.24
N ASP A 18 2.91 11.20 -0.24
CA ASP A 18 3.00 10.17 -1.28
C ASP A 18 1.84 9.18 -1.21
N CYS A 19 1.42 8.75 -0.01
CA CYS A 19 0.25 7.89 0.15
C CYS A 19 -1.04 8.62 -0.26
N ILE A 20 -1.19 9.90 0.09
CA ILE A 20 -2.31 10.73 -0.38
C ILE A 20 -2.31 10.82 -1.91
N LYS A 21 -1.14 10.98 -2.54
CA LYS A 21 -1.02 11.02 -4.00
C LYS A 21 -1.41 9.68 -4.64
N VAL A 22 -1.03 8.56 -4.04
CA VAL A 22 -1.47 7.23 -4.48
C VAL A 22 -2.98 7.06 -4.32
N GLY A 23 -3.56 7.51 -3.19
CA GLY A 23 -5.00 7.50 -2.96
C GLY A 23 -5.77 8.27 -4.04
N ARG A 24 -5.28 9.45 -4.46
CA ARG A 24 -5.89 10.21 -5.56
C ARG A 24 -5.86 9.47 -6.90
N LYS A 25 -4.76 8.76 -7.19
CA LYS A 25 -4.68 7.92 -8.41
C LYS A 25 -5.67 6.77 -8.34
N LEU A 26 -5.85 6.17 -7.16
CA LEU A 26 -6.86 5.14 -6.96
C LEU A 26 -8.27 5.71 -7.18
N ASP A 27 -8.56 6.93 -6.72
CA ASP A 27 -9.84 7.59 -6.99
C ASP A 27 -10.10 7.75 -8.50
N GLU A 28 -9.09 8.16 -9.27
CA GLU A 28 -9.17 8.29 -10.73
C GLU A 28 -9.42 6.93 -11.42
N GLU A 29 -8.73 5.88 -10.99
CA GLU A 29 -8.92 4.52 -11.50
C GLU A 29 -10.31 3.97 -11.16
N VAL A 30 -10.76 4.14 -9.91
CA VAL A 30 -12.09 3.70 -9.47
C VAL A 30 -13.18 4.41 -10.28
N ASN A 31 -13.05 5.72 -10.50
CA ASN A 31 -14.01 6.45 -11.33
C ASN A 31 -14.01 5.93 -12.77
N THR A 32 -12.84 5.63 -13.34
CA THR A 32 -12.73 5.05 -14.69
C THR A 32 -13.41 3.68 -14.79
N ILE A 33 -13.30 2.83 -13.75
CA ILE A 33 -13.95 1.51 -13.70
C ILE A 33 -15.47 1.64 -13.59
N ILE A 34 -15.95 2.63 -12.83
CA ILE A 34 -17.37 2.75 -12.46
C ILE A 34 -18.18 3.55 -13.49
N GLU A 35 -17.56 4.48 -14.21
CA GLU A 35 -18.22 5.30 -15.23
C GLU A 35 -19.08 4.49 -16.22
N PRO A 36 -18.59 3.39 -16.83
CA PRO A 36 -19.41 2.58 -17.75
C PRO A 36 -20.59 1.85 -17.06
N LEU A 37 -20.57 1.71 -15.74
CA LEU A 37 -21.62 1.04 -14.97
C LEU A 37 -22.76 2.00 -14.58
N ARG A 38 -22.56 3.32 -14.71
CA ARG A 38 -23.54 4.35 -14.31
C ARG A 38 -24.88 4.27 -15.05
N GLU A 39 -24.86 3.80 -16.30
CA GLU A 39 -26.07 3.70 -17.11
C GLU A 39 -26.93 2.48 -16.75
N SER A 40 -26.34 1.47 -16.10
CA SER A 40 -27.01 0.18 -15.85
C SER A 40 -27.26 -0.13 -14.38
N MET A 41 -26.68 0.63 -13.45
CA MET A 41 -26.76 0.37 -12.02
C MET A 41 -27.23 1.61 -11.24
N SER A 42 -27.84 1.38 -10.08
CA SER A 42 -28.21 2.48 -9.18
C SER A 42 -26.99 3.06 -8.46
N GLU A 43 -27.07 4.33 -8.03
CA GLU A 43 -25.96 4.98 -7.31
C GLU A 43 -25.55 4.20 -6.05
N LYS A 44 -26.50 3.57 -5.36
CA LYS A 44 -26.22 2.74 -4.17
C LYS A 44 -25.38 1.51 -4.50
N GLU A 45 -25.64 0.86 -5.63
CA GLU A 45 -24.85 -0.29 -6.07
C GLU A 45 -23.44 0.14 -6.50
N LEU A 46 -23.32 1.28 -7.17
CA LEU A 46 -22.03 1.86 -7.55
C LEU A 46 -21.21 2.28 -6.32
N GLU A 47 -21.84 2.88 -5.31
CA GLU A 47 -21.22 3.20 -4.01
C GLU A 47 -20.72 1.93 -3.31
N THR A 48 -21.53 0.86 -3.32
CA THR A 48 -21.11 -0.43 -2.77
C THR A 48 -19.87 -0.97 -3.49
N ILE A 49 -19.80 -0.83 -4.82
CA ILE A 49 -18.62 -1.23 -5.60
C ILE A 49 -17.41 -0.36 -5.24
N ARG A 50 -17.56 0.96 -5.11
CA ARG A 50 -16.49 1.86 -4.63
C ARG A 50 -15.93 1.37 -3.31
N ASP A 51 -16.80 1.15 -2.32
CA ASP A 51 -16.40 0.73 -0.98
C ASP A 51 -15.65 -0.60 -0.99
N MET A 52 -16.10 -1.56 -1.80
CA MET A 52 -15.41 -2.84 -1.97
C MET A 52 -14.01 -2.67 -2.56
N ILE A 53 -13.86 -1.84 -3.60
CA ILE A 53 -12.56 -1.58 -4.22
C ILE A 53 -11.63 -0.87 -3.23
N PHE A 54 -12.08 0.20 -2.58
CA PHE A 54 -11.27 0.92 -1.60
C PHE A 54 -10.84 0.02 -0.42
N SER A 55 -11.73 -0.84 0.07
CA SER A 55 -11.42 -1.80 1.14
C SER A 55 -10.33 -2.80 0.72
N ALA A 56 -10.45 -3.33 -0.50
CA ALA A 56 -9.45 -4.24 -1.07
C ALA A 56 -8.10 -3.54 -1.27
N SER A 57 -8.10 -2.34 -1.84
CA SER A 57 -6.89 -1.55 -2.07
C SER A 57 -6.18 -1.18 -0.77
N TYR A 58 -6.92 -0.72 0.24
CA TYR A 58 -6.36 -0.43 1.56
C TYR A 58 -5.69 -1.65 2.18
N THR A 59 -6.31 -2.82 2.07
CA THR A 59 -5.73 -4.09 2.55
C THR A 59 -4.45 -4.44 1.78
N ALA A 60 -4.45 -4.26 0.46
CA ALA A 60 -3.29 -4.50 -0.39
C ALA A 60 -2.12 -3.57 -0.05
N GLU A 61 -2.37 -2.26 0.12
CA GLU A 61 -1.36 -1.27 0.51
C GLU A 61 -0.72 -1.60 1.86
N LYS A 62 -1.54 -1.95 2.84
CA LYS A 62 -1.07 -2.32 4.18
C LYS A 62 -0.18 -3.56 4.15
N ASN A 63 -0.56 -4.57 3.38
CA ASN A 63 0.24 -5.79 3.18
C ASN A 63 1.53 -5.47 2.41
N GLY A 64 1.45 -4.63 1.37
CA GLY A 64 2.59 -4.16 0.59
C GLY A 64 3.61 -3.40 1.44
N PHE A 65 3.14 -2.51 2.33
CA PHE A 65 4.00 -1.82 3.28
C PHE A 65 4.71 -2.79 4.23
N HIS A 66 3.97 -3.74 4.81
CA HIS A 66 4.56 -4.74 5.70
C HIS A 66 5.65 -5.57 4.98
N LEU A 67 5.34 -6.03 3.76
CA LEU A 67 6.27 -6.79 2.94
C LEU A 67 7.51 -5.96 2.57
N GLY A 68 7.31 -4.71 2.13
CA GLY A 68 8.38 -3.80 1.73
C GLY A 68 9.35 -3.48 2.87
N ILE A 69 8.83 -3.15 4.06
CA ILE A 69 9.68 -2.89 5.24
C ILE A 69 10.45 -4.15 5.64
N ARG A 70 9.78 -5.31 5.69
CA ARG A 70 10.44 -6.57 6.03
C ARG A 70 11.60 -6.86 5.08
N THR A 71 11.34 -6.77 3.77
CA THR A 71 12.36 -7.02 2.74
C THR A 71 13.51 -6.01 2.84
N SER A 72 13.22 -4.72 3.04
CA SER A 72 14.24 -3.67 3.16
C SER A 72 15.15 -3.90 4.36
N LEU A 73 14.58 -4.29 5.51
CA LEU A 73 15.36 -4.63 6.70
C LEU A 73 16.21 -5.88 6.50
N THR A 74 15.68 -6.91 5.85
CA THR A 74 16.45 -8.12 5.50
C THR A 74 17.64 -7.77 4.60
N MET A 75 17.43 -7.01 3.53
CA MET A 75 18.50 -6.56 2.63
C MET A 75 19.56 -5.74 3.37
N PHE A 76 19.14 -4.84 4.26
CA PHE A 76 20.06 -4.04 5.06
C PHE A 76 20.91 -4.90 6.01
N MET A 77 20.30 -5.89 6.68
CA MET A 77 21.03 -6.82 7.53
C MET A 77 22.02 -7.68 6.74
N GLU A 78 21.62 -8.19 5.57
CA GLU A 78 22.50 -8.97 4.71
C GLU A 78 23.69 -8.14 4.20
N ALA A 79 23.45 -6.88 3.79
CA ALA A 79 24.51 -5.98 3.36
C ALA A 79 25.49 -5.62 4.49
N MET A 80 25.00 -5.49 5.73
CA MET A 80 25.81 -5.24 6.93
C MET A 80 26.58 -6.48 7.41
N LEU A 81 26.10 -7.68 7.09
CA LEU A 81 26.70 -8.97 7.48
C LEU A 81 27.66 -9.52 6.43
N LEU A 82 27.92 -8.79 5.34
CA LEU A 82 29.01 -9.12 4.43
C LEU A 82 30.31 -9.14 5.25
N PRO A 83 31.05 -10.27 5.28
CA PRO A 83 32.36 -10.29 5.93
C PRO A 83 33.23 -9.20 5.28
N ASP A 84 33.99 -8.46 6.08
CA ASP A 84 35.05 -7.60 5.56
C ASP A 84 35.89 -8.45 4.61
N ASP A 85 35.96 -8.00 3.36
CA ASP A 85 36.69 -8.66 2.29
C ASP A 85 38.10 -9.04 2.81
N PRO A 86 38.41 -10.34 2.98
CA PRO A 86 39.65 -10.76 3.63
C PRO A 86 40.91 -10.35 2.84
N ASP A 87 40.75 -9.86 1.62
CA ASP A 87 41.82 -9.32 0.77
C ASP A 87 42.14 -7.82 1.04
N LYS A 88 41.60 -7.22 2.11
CA LYS A 88 42.04 -5.90 2.61
C LYS A 88 43.01 -6.01 3.81
N SER A 89 44.20 -6.59 3.61
CA SER A 89 45.42 -6.34 4.41
C SER A 89 46.67 -6.81 3.70
#